data_AF-A0A7S2MIR5-F1
#
_entry.id   AF-A0A7S2MIR5-F1
#
_cell.length_a   1.000
_cell.length_b   1.000
_cell.length_c   1.000
_cell.angle_alpha   90.00
_cell.angle_beta   90.00
_cell.angle_gamma   90.00
#
_symmetry.space_group_name_H-M   'P 1'
#
loop_
_entity.id
_entity.type
_entity.pdbx_description
1 polymer ?
#
loop_
_entity_poly.entity_id
_entity_poly.type
_entity_poly.pdbx_seq_one_letter_code
_entity_poly.pdbx_strand_id
1 'polypeptide(L)'
;FDFVANWMDLNYRLMRVDVGAKIIELQDMIDEQIGRAEASASKLLSSGQQAAAAMALGDFQTGVQDQVVDRWRRFGRFLVAKYNDGRLNYPVIAQPIGYPGWWLQVFDVNASIGLKWAKPSSKPPGFFKLYGPGPFETWTPNKPIAPTDAAERPRPAFEAGGVAAVAERGLPAGSALVASYVAIFLAGLLVGSLGRVRWQIRGWGQYQADTLGVGRWLLCRGGADDAYTRAPLA
;
A
#
# COMPACT_ATOMS: atom_id res chain seq x y z
N PHE A 1 5.60 -1.50 -7.37
CA PHE A 1 5.16 -0.94 -6.08
C PHE A 1 4.21 0.23 -6.30
N ASP A 2 4.54 1.12 -7.23
CA ASP A 2 3.78 2.33 -7.62
C ASP A 2 2.29 2.10 -7.86
N PHE A 3 1.90 0.98 -8.48
CA PHE A 3 0.48 0.65 -8.65
C PHE A 3 -0.31 0.69 -7.34
N VAL A 4 0.22 0.07 -6.27
CA VAL A 4 -0.47 0.05 -4.97
C VAL A 4 -0.45 1.44 -4.36
N ALA A 5 0.67 2.18 -4.45
CA ALA A 5 0.76 3.55 -3.94
C ALA A 5 -0.29 4.46 -4.59
N ASN A 6 -0.35 4.47 -5.93
CA ASN A 6 -1.33 5.26 -6.68
C ASN A 6 -2.77 4.79 -6.40
N TRP A 7 -3.01 3.49 -6.24
CA TRP A 7 -4.33 2.96 -5.89
C TRP A 7 -4.77 3.40 -4.49
N MET A 8 -3.82 3.47 -3.56
CA MET A 8 -4.08 3.95 -2.20
C MET A 8 -4.55 5.40 -2.17
N ASP A 9 -4.19 6.25 -3.13
CA ASP A 9 -4.65 7.66 -3.12
C ASP A 9 -6.17 7.80 -3.18
N LEU A 10 -6.89 6.82 -3.75
CA LEU A 10 -8.36 6.81 -3.79
C LEU A 10 -8.99 6.69 -2.40
N ASN A 11 -8.39 5.92 -1.51
CA ASN A 11 -8.90 5.71 -0.15
C ASN A 11 -7.77 5.35 0.82
N TYR A 12 -6.80 6.25 0.93
CA TYR A 12 -5.58 6.02 1.71
C TYR A 12 -5.92 5.65 3.16
N ARG A 13 -7.01 6.23 3.67
CA ARG A 13 -7.57 5.97 5.00
C ARG A 13 -7.77 4.50 5.29
N LEU A 14 -8.47 3.79 4.41
CA LEU A 14 -8.79 2.39 4.63
C LEU A 14 -7.65 1.49 4.16
N MET A 15 -7.08 1.79 2.99
CA MET A 15 -6.08 0.92 2.37
C MET A 15 -4.76 0.84 3.15
N ARG A 16 -4.36 1.89 3.89
CA ARG A 16 -3.11 1.85 4.67
C ARG A 16 -3.07 0.73 5.71
N VAL A 17 -4.23 0.31 6.23
CA VAL A 17 -4.31 -0.75 7.24
C VAL A 17 -3.94 -2.08 6.60
N ASP A 18 -4.58 -2.39 5.48
CA ASP A 18 -4.28 -3.62 4.73
C ASP A 18 -2.85 -3.61 4.20
N VAL A 19 -2.39 -2.47 3.69
CA VAL A 19 -1.04 -2.32 3.12
C VAL A 19 0.02 -2.43 4.20
N GLY A 20 -0.19 -1.81 5.36
CA GLY A 20 0.71 -1.95 6.51
C GLY A 20 0.81 -3.40 6.98
N ALA A 21 -0.32 -4.09 7.11
CA ALA A 21 -0.33 -5.51 7.45
C ALA A 21 0.42 -6.37 6.41
N LYS A 22 0.26 -6.08 5.11
CA LYS A 22 0.98 -6.79 4.06
C LYS A 22 2.48 -6.53 4.09
N ILE A 23 2.91 -5.31 4.39
CA ILE A 23 4.34 -4.97 4.53
C ILE A 23 4.95 -5.81 5.66
N ILE A 24 4.29 -5.86 6.82
CA ILE A 24 4.74 -6.66 7.97
C ILE A 24 4.82 -8.14 7.59
N GLU A 25 3.77 -8.72 6.99
CA GLU A 25 3.78 -10.11 6.54
C GLU A 25 4.95 -10.44 5.60
N LEU A 26 5.28 -9.53 4.67
CA LEU A 26 6.39 -9.72 3.76
C LEU A 26 7.75 -9.60 4.46
N GLN A 27 7.88 -8.71 5.43
CA GLN A 27 9.09 -8.58 6.25
C GLN A 27 9.32 -9.84 7.09
N ASP A 28 8.30 -10.29 7.81
CA ASP A 28 8.37 -11.50 8.64
C ASP A 28 8.80 -12.73 7.80
N MET A 29 8.22 -12.87 6.60
CA MET A 29 8.56 -13.95 5.66
C MET A 29 10.03 -13.93 5.22
N ILE A 30 10.61 -12.73 5.05
CA ILE A 30 12.03 -12.56 4.68
C ILE A 30 12.91 -12.91 5.87
N ASP A 31 12.59 -12.37 7.05
CA ASP A 31 13.36 -12.56 8.28
C ASP A 31 13.43 -14.05 8.67
N GLU A 32 12.34 -14.79 8.50
CA GLU A 32 12.28 -16.25 8.72
C GLU A 32 13.23 -17.06 7.82
N GLN A 33 13.55 -16.55 6.63
CA GLN A 33 14.34 -17.26 5.63
C GLN A 33 15.82 -16.87 5.64
N ILE A 34 16.13 -15.61 5.97
CA ILE A 34 17.51 -15.07 5.98
C ILE A 34 18.44 -15.96 6.80
N GLY A 35 18.06 -16.33 8.02
CA GLY A 35 18.93 -17.11 8.91
C GLY A 35 19.31 -18.49 8.31
N ARG A 36 18.43 -19.11 7.52
CA ARG A 36 18.71 -20.38 6.85
C ARG A 36 19.67 -20.19 5.67
N ALA A 37 19.47 -19.12 4.90
CA ALA A 37 20.33 -18.78 3.77
C ALA A 37 21.76 -18.45 4.24
N GLU A 38 21.89 -17.63 5.28
CA GLU A 38 23.18 -17.25 5.88
C GLU A 38 23.89 -18.45 6.48
N ALA A 39 23.19 -19.32 7.22
CA ALA A 39 23.78 -20.53 7.79
C ALA A 39 24.27 -21.50 6.70
N SER A 40 23.54 -21.62 5.59
CA SER A 40 23.96 -22.44 4.44
C SER A 40 25.21 -21.87 3.77
N ALA A 41 25.22 -20.56 3.49
CA ALA A 41 26.36 -19.88 2.89
C ALA A 41 27.60 -19.92 3.79
N SER A 42 27.42 -19.75 5.11
CA SER A 42 28.50 -19.83 6.09
C SER A 42 29.20 -21.20 6.07
N LYS A 43 28.44 -22.30 5.99
CA LYS A 43 29.01 -23.66 5.87
C LYS A 43 29.83 -23.87 4.59
N LEU A 44 29.35 -23.33 3.47
CA LEU A 44 30.08 -23.37 2.19
C LEU A 44 31.39 -22.56 2.27
N LEU A 45 31.35 -21.39 2.89
CA LEU A 45 32.54 -20.56 3.11
C LEU A 45 33.58 -21.26 3.99
N SER A 46 33.16 -21.86 5.11
CA SER A 46 34.05 -22.63 5.99
C SER A 46 34.69 -23.83 5.31
N SER A 47 34.07 -24.34 4.25
CA SER A 47 34.59 -25.44 3.42
C SER A 47 35.45 -24.97 2.24
N GLY A 48 35.76 -23.67 2.15
CA GLY A 48 36.55 -23.10 1.04
C GLY A 48 35.78 -22.90 -0.27
N GLN A 49 34.47 -23.16 -0.30
CA GLN A 49 33.64 -23.11 -1.51
C GLN A 49 33.05 -21.72 -1.73
N GLN A 50 33.90 -20.71 -1.91
CA GLN A 50 33.48 -19.31 -2.03
C GLN A 50 32.49 -19.06 -3.18
N ALA A 51 32.74 -19.62 -4.36
CA ALA A 51 31.85 -19.46 -5.51
C ALA A 51 30.47 -20.06 -5.25
N ALA A 52 30.40 -21.22 -4.60
CA ALA A 52 29.14 -21.87 -4.24
C ALA A 52 28.35 -21.05 -3.20
N ALA A 53 29.03 -20.48 -2.21
CA ALA A 53 28.40 -19.60 -1.23
C ALA A 53 27.80 -18.34 -1.89
N ALA A 54 28.54 -17.72 -2.81
CA ALA A 54 28.07 -16.55 -3.55
C ALA A 54 26.85 -16.88 -4.42
N MET A 55 26.86 -18.01 -5.14
CA MET A 55 25.71 -18.48 -5.91
C MET A 55 24.50 -18.74 -5.01
N ALA A 56 24.68 -19.42 -3.88
CA ALA A 56 23.59 -19.71 -2.95
C ALA A 56 22.91 -18.44 -2.40
N LEU A 57 23.68 -17.40 -2.07
CA LEU A 57 23.14 -16.11 -1.64
C LEU A 57 22.46 -15.35 -2.79
N GLY A 58 23.01 -15.43 -4.00
CA GLY A 58 22.42 -14.87 -5.20
C GLY A 58 21.05 -15.49 -5.51
N ASP A 59 20.98 -16.83 -5.51
CA ASP A 59 19.74 -17.58 -5.73
C ASP A 59 18.69 -17.26 -4.65
N PHE A 60 19.11 -17.16 -3.39
CA PHE A 60 18.24 -16.73 -2.30
C PHE A 60 17.69 -15.32 -2.53
N GLN A 61 18.55 -14.36 -2.88
CA GLN A 61 18.14 -12.98 -3.12
C GLN A 61 17.12 -12.90 -4.27
N THR A 62 17.40 -13.54 -5.40
CA THR A 62 16.48 -13.57 -6.55
C THR A 62 15.16 -14.26 -6.18
N GLY A 63 15.22 -15.38 -5.46
CA GLY A 63 14.03 -16.09 -5.01
C GLY A 63 13.13 -15.25 -4.09
N VAL A 64 13.72 -14.52 -3.14
CA VAL A 64 12.97 -13.60 -2.26
C VAL A 64 12.35 -12.45 -3.07
N GLN A 65 13.11 -11.84 -3.98
CA GLN A 65 12.61 -10.74 -4.81
C GLN A 65 11.41 -11.16 -5.67
N ASP A 66 11.48 -12.33 -6.30
CA ASP A 66 10.38 -12.88 -7.10
C ASP A 66 9.13 -13.14 -6.25
N GLN A 67 9.30 -13.74 -5.07
CA GLN A 67 8.20 -13.99 -4.14
C GLN A 67 7.54 -12.69 -3.66
N VAL A 68 8.34 -11.68 -3.29
CA VAL A 68 7.84 -10.37 -2.84
C VAL A 68 7.04 -9.70 -3.95
N VAL A 69 7.58 -9.64 -5.17
CA VAL A 69 6.91 -9.01 -6.31
C VAL A 69 5.60 -9.72 -6.64
N ASP A 70 5.60 -11.05 -6.67
CA ASP A 70 4.41 -11.85 -6.97
C ASP A 70 3.31 -11.69 -5.90
N ARG A 71 3.69 -11.77 -4.61
CA ARG A 71 2.76 -11.52 -3.49
C ARG A 71 2.22 -10.09 -3.51
N TRP A 72 3.07 -9.09 -3.77
CA TRP A 72 2.65 -7.69 -3.85
C TRP A 72 1.68 -7.44 -5.02
N ARG A 73 1.92 -8.07 -6.18
CA ARG A 73 1.01 -7.99 -7.34
C ARG A 73 -0.35 -8.65 -7.05
N ARG A 74 -0.36 -9.83 -6.42
CA ARG A 74 -1.61 -10.46 -5.96
C ARG A 74 -2.37 -9.57 -4.99
N PHE A 75 -1.66 -8.98 -4.02
CA PHE A 75 -2.23 -8.07 -3.06
C PHE A 75 -2.82 -6.81 -3.72
N GLY A 76 -2.16 -6.25 -4.73
CA GLY A 76 -2.70 -5.14 -5.52
C GLY A 76 -4.04 -5.49 -6.18
N ARG A 77 -4.18 -6.69 -6.77
CA ARG A 77 -5.47 -7.14 -7.32
C ARG A 77 -6.55 -7.30 -6.24
N PHE A 78 -6.16 -7.79 -5.07
CA PHE A 78 -7.06 -7.86 -3.92
C PHE A 78 -7.55 -6.47 -3.48
N LEU A 79 -6.67 -5.48 -3.41
CA LEU A 79 -7.07 -4.10 -3.09
C LEU A 79 -8.03 -3.51 -4.12
N VAL A 80 -7.85 -3.82 -5.41
CA VAL A 80 -8.83 -3.42 -6.43
C VAL A 80 -10.18 -4.05 -6.12
N ALA A 81 -10.24 -5.38 -5.95
CA ALA A 81 -11.50 -6.07 -5.67
C ALA A 81 -12.18 -5.57 -4.39
N LYS A 82 -11.40 -5.23 -3.36
CA LYS A 82 -11.92 -4.78 -2.06
C LYS A 82 -12.52 -3.36 -2.09
N TYR A 83 -12.06 -2.48 -3.00
CA TYR A 83 -12.34 -1.03 -2.94
C TYR A 83 -12.77 -0.38 -4.27
N ASN A 84 -12.98 -1.15 -5.36
CA ASN A 84 -13.17 -0.62 -6.72
C ASN A 84 -14.38 0.32 -6.94
N ASP A 85 -15.46 0.17 -6.18
CA ASP A 85 -16.75 0.84 -6.44
C ASP A 85 -17.08 1.91 -5.39
N GLY A 86 -16.09 2.32 -4.59
CA GLY A 86 -16.32 3.23 -3.46
C GLY A 86 -17.06 2.58 -2.29
N ARG A 87 -17.28 1.26 -2.34
CA ARG A 87 -17.75 0.45 -1.22
C ARG A 87 -16.63 -0.48 -0.76
N LEU A 88 -16.78 -1.01 0.44
CA LEU A 88 -15.92 -2.04 0.98
C LEU A 88 -16.54 -3.39 0.62
N ASN A 89 -15.84 -4.19 -0.18
CA ASN A 89 -16.35 -5.45 -0.73
C ASN A 89 -15.80 -6.70 -0.03
N TYR A 90 -15.07 -6.54 1.07
CA TYR A 90 -14.52 -7.64 1.85
C TYR A 90 -14.42 -7.27 3.35
N PRO A 91 -14.76 -8.19 4.28
CA PRO A 91 -15.25 -9.56 4.05
C PRO A 91 -16.72 -9.64 3.63
N VAL A 92 -17.47 -8.56 3.84
CA VAL A 92 -18.88 -8.43 3.43
C VAL A 92 -18.93 -7.52 2.21
N ILE A 93 -19.74 -7.89 1.22
CA ILE A 93 -19.88 -7.15 -0.05
C ILE A 93 -20.68 -5.86 0.17
N ALA A 94 -20.33 -4.81 -0.60
CA ALA A 94 -21.08 -3.57 -0.73
C ALA A 94 -21.29 -2.79 0.58
N GLN A 95 -20.36 -2.87 1.52
CA GLN A 95 -20.42 -2.09 2.75
C GLN A 95 -20.13 -0.60 2.47
N PRO A 96 -20.97 0.32 2.97
CA PRO A 96 -20.83 1.74 2.67
C PRO A 96 -19.57 2.31 3.34
N ILE A 97 -18.73 2.99 2.55
CA ILE A 97 -17.59 3.76 3.07
C ILE A 97 -18.10 5.16 3.42
N GLY A 98 -18.67 5.29 4.62
CA GLY A 98 -19.20 6.56 5.13
C GLY A 98 -18.12 7.57 5.52
N TYR A 99 -18.53 8.83 5.70
CA TYR A 99 -17.71 9.85 6.35
C TYR A 99 -17.61 9.59 7.85
N PRO A 100 -16.50 9.97 8.51
CA PRO A 100 -16.40 9.95 9.96
C PRO A 100 -17.53 10.76 10.61
N GLY A 101 -18.14 10.24 11.67
CA GLY A 101 -19.29 10.88 12.31
C GLY A 101 -19.00 12.31 12.81
N TRP A 102 -17.79 12.56 13.32
CA TRP A 102 -17.39 13.91 13.74
C TRP A 102 -17.37 14.90 12.57
N TRP A 103 -17.01 14.47 11.37
CA TRP A 103 -16.95 15.34 10.19
C TRP A 103 -18.37 15.77 9.80
N LEU A 104 -19.30 14.81 9.77
CA LEU A 104 -20.71 15.08 9.52
C LEU A 104 -21.32 16.05 10.54
N GLN A 105 -20.87 15.98 11.81
CA GLN A 105 -21.33 16.89 12.86
C GLN A 105 -20.85 18.34 12.66
N VAL A 106 -19.62 18.55 12.15
CA VAL A 106 -19.10 19.91 11.88
C VAL A 106 -19.98 20.65 10.89
N PHE A 107 -20.54 19.94 9.91
CA PHE A 107 -21.42 20.52 8.89
C PHE A 107 -22.90 20.52 9.29
N ASP A 108 -23.23 20.10 10.51
CA ASP A 108 -24.61 19.88 10.96
C ASP A 108 -25.40 19.05 9.94
N VAL A 109 -24.80 18.01 9.34
CA VAL A 109 -25.53 17.17 8.37
C VAL A 109 -26.66 16.46 9.12
N ASN A 110 -27.89 16.80 8.78
CA ASN A 110 -29.10 16.15 9.31
C ASN A 110 -30.07 15.90 8.15
N ALA A 111 -31.22 15.29 8.44
CA ALA A 111 -32.19 14.90 7.40
C ALA A 111 -32.88 16.09 6.69
N SER A 112 -32.62 17.34 7.10
CA SER A 112 -33.15 18.51 6.42
C SER A 112 -32.43 18.78 5.09
N ILE A 113 -33.22 18.98 4.04
CA ILE A 113 -32.78 19.26 2.66
C ILE A 113 -32.37 20.75 2.48
N GLY A 114 -32.50 21.57 3.52
CA GLY A 114 -32.17 22.99 3.45
C GLY A 114 -30.68 23.24 3.23
N LEU A 115 -30.35 24.33 2.51
CA LEU A 115 -28.97 24.75 2.32
C LEU A 115 -28.33 25.09 3.68
N LYS A 116 -27.17 24.49 3.96
CA LYS A 116 -26.43 24.74 5.21
C LYS A 116 -25.07 25.33 4.91
N TRP A 117 -24.75 26.38 5.62
CA TRP A 117 -23.41 26.95 5.65
C TRP A 117 -22.68 26.40 6.87
N ALA A 118 -21.44 25.97 6.68
CA ALA A 118 -20.58 25.58 7.80
C ALA A 118 -20.47 26.76 8.78
N LYS A 119 -20.74 26.51 10.06
CA LYS A 119 -20.61 27.52 11.12
C LYS A 119 -19.35 27.23 11.92
N PRO A 120 -18.56 28.26 12.27
CA PRO A 120 -17.50 28.10 13.25
C PRO A 120 -18.11 27.56 14.55
N SER A 121 -17.60 26.43 15.03
CA SER A 121 -18.02 25.89 16.33
C SER A 121 -17.05 26.36 17.40
N SER A 122 -17.58 26.94 18.48
CA SER A 122 -16.79 27.26 19.69
C SER A 122 -16.52 26.02 20.55
N LYS A 123 -17.10 24.87 20.21
CA LYS A 123 -16.95 23.61 20.94
C LYS A 123 -16.54 22.48 19.99
N PRO A 124 -15.65 21.57 20.40
CA PRO A 124 -15.33 20.40 19.60
C PRO A 124 -16.59 19.53 19.39
N PRO A 125 -16.75 18.89 18.21
CA PRO A 125 -17.90 18.04 17.93
C PRO A 125 -18.00 16.90 18.96
N GLY A 126 -19.21 16.62 19.46
CA GLY A 126 -19.42 15.53 20.42
C GLY A 126 -18.97 14.15 19.90
N PHE A 127 -19.20 13.89 18.61
CA PHE A 127 -18.75 12.67 17.92
C PHE A 127 -17.24 12.57 17.77
N PHE A 128 -16.51 13.68 17.86
CA PHE A 128 -15.05 13.63 17.94
C PHE A 128 -14.58 12.96 19.23
N LYS A 129 -15.29 13.14 20.35
CA LYS A 129 -14.96 12.45 21.61
C LYS A 129 -15.25 10.95 21.54
N LEU A 130 -16.28 10.54 20.81
CA LEU A 130 -16.72 9.15 20.66
C LEU A 130 -15.90 8.38 19.64
N TYR A 131 -15.63 8.98 18.48
CA TYR A 131 -14.93 8.33 17.38
C TYR A 131 -13.46 8.73 17.29
N GLY A 132 -13.01 9.63 18.17
CA GLY A 132 -11.68 10.22 18.14
C GLY A 132 -11.49 11.24 17.01
N PRO A 133 -10.28 11.81 16.90
CA PRO A 133 -9.85 12.38 15.64
C PRO A 133 -10.06 11.37 14.52
N GLY A 134 -10.40 11.86 13.32
CA GLY A 134 -10.25 11.01 12.15
C GLY A 134 -8.83 10.40 12.19
N PRO A 135 -8.60 9.17 11.71
CA PRO A 135 -7.36 8.42 11.92
C PRO A 135 -6.04 9.07 11.42
N PHE A 136 -6.07 10.35 11.00
CA PHE A 136 -4.95 11.19 10.57
C PHE A 136 -5.03 12.65 11.03
N GLU A 137 -6.00 13.04 11.85
CA GLU A 137 -5.92 14.31 12.54
C GLU A 137 -5.03 14.11 13.77
N THR A 138 -3.76 14.49 13.68
CA THR A 138 -2.95 14.73 14.87
C THR A 138 -3.45 16.00 15.54
N TRP A 139 -4.54 15.88 16.30
CA TRP A 139 -5.02 16.97 17.11
C TRP A 139 -4.03 17.17 18.27
N THR A 140 -3.27 18.26 18.20
CA THR A 140 -2.46 18.74 19.32
C THR A 140 -3.36 19.66 20.15
N PRO A 141 -3.78 19.24 21.36
CA PRO A 141 -4.85 19.91 22.13
C PRO A 141 -4.65 21.40 22.38
N ASN A 142 -3.40 21.86 22.30
CA ASN A 142 -2.96 23.18 22.69
C ASN A 142 -2.29 23.95 21.56
N LYS A 143 -2.45 23.58 20.28
CA LYS A 143 -1.99 24.48 19.21
C LYS A 143 -2.97 25.67 19.19
N PRO A 144 -2.54 26.88 19.59
CA PRO A 144 -3.42 28.03 19.52
C PRO A 144 -3.84 28.15 18.06
N ILE A 145 -5.15 28.24 17.82
CA ILE A 145 -5.64 28.66 16.52
C ILE A 145 -5.03 30.05 16.33
N ALA A 146 -4.04 30.15 15.43
CA ALA A 146 -3.42 31.42 15.14
C ALA A 146 -4.56 32.39 14.83
N PRO A 147 -4.63 33.57 15.46
CA PRO A 147 -5.65 34.54 15.14
C PRO A 147 -5.63 34.71 13.62
N THR A 148 -6.80 34.54 13.02
CA THR A 148 -7.06 34.78 11.59
C THR A 148 -6.91 36.27 11.30
N ASP A 149 -5.71 36.78 11.44
CA ASP A 149 -5.33 38.07 10.88
C ASP A 149 -4.97 37.80 9.43
N ALA A 150 -5.84 38.31 8.55
CA ALA A 150 -5.81 38.21 7.11
C ALA A 150 -4.61 38.95 6.48
N ALA A 151 -3.38 38.57 6.83
CA ALA A 151 -2.17 38.99 6.17
C ALA A 151 -1.53 37.78 5.50
N GLU A 152 -1.75 37.66 4.18
CA GLU A 152 -1.01 36.78 3.28
C GLU A 152 0.49 36.84 3.59
N ARG A 153 1.02 35.78 4.20
CA ARG A 153 2.48 35.60 4.23
C ARG A 153 2.91 35.15 2.83
N PRO A 154 3.92 35.78 2.22
CA PRO A 154 4.44 35.36 0.93
C PRO A 154 4.96 33.92 1.03
N ARG A 155 4.57 33.08 0.07
CA ARG A 155 5.03 31.68 -0.02
C ARG A 155 6.54 31.70 -0.30
N PRO A 156 7.38 30.96 0.46
CA PRO A 156 8.78 30.81 0.08
C PRO A 156 8.85 30.04 -1.24
N ALA A 157 9.69 30.53 -2.15
CA ALA A 157 9.98 29.88 -3.41
C ALA A 157 10.58 28.50 -3.14
N PHE A 158 10.02 27.47 -3.79
CA PHE A 158 10.54 26.11 -3.75
C PHE A 158 11.80 26.05 -4.60
N GLU A 159 12.99 26.04 -3.97
CA GLU A 159 14.24 25.77 -4.68
C GLU A 159 14.37 24.26 -4.96
N ALA A 160 14.35 23.91 -6.24
CA ALA A 160 14.59 22.57 -6.73
C ALA A 160 16.09 22.24 -6.65
N GLY A 161 16.56 21.83 -5.47
CA GLY A 161 17.96 21.46 -5.24
C GLY A 161 18.09 20.22 -4.37
N GLY A 162 17.75 19.04 -4.89
CA GLY A 162 17.70 17.83 -4.06
C GLY A 162 17.99 16.55 -4.80
N VAL A 163 19.20 16.37 -5.35
CA VAL A 163 19.89 15.04 -5.43
C VAL A 163 21.42 15.21 -5.54
N ALA A 164 21.93 16.29 -6.14
CA ALA A 164 23.38 16.44 -6.39
C ALA A 164 24.22 16.81 -5.15
N ALA A 165 23.62 17.40 -4.11
CA ALA A 165 24.37 17.97 -2.97
C ALA A 165 24.92 16.93 -1.96
N VAL A 166 24.55 15.65 -2.09
CA VAL A 166 25.09 14.57 -1.21
C VAL A 166 26.38 13.97 -1.79
N ALA A 167 26.66 14.14 -3.08
CA ALA A 167 27.88 13.62 -3.70
C ALA A 167 29.14 14.46 -3.40
N GLU A 168 28.99 15.75 -3.05
CA GLU A 168 30.13 16.64 -2.82
C GLU A 168 30.58 16.75 -1.36
N ARG A 169 29.81 16.21 -0.40
CA ARG A 169 30.24 16.18 1.00
C ARG A 169 31.00 14.87 1.27
N GLY A 170 32.32 14.93 1.09
CA GLY A 170 33.25 13.84 1.38
C GLY A 170 32.92 13.13 2.70
N LEU A 171 32.77 11.81 2.61
CA LEU A 171 32.54 10.94 3.76
C LEU A 171 33.78 10.96 4.69
N PRO A 172 33.60 11.07 6.01
CA PRO A 172 34.72 11.06 6.96
C PRO A 172 35.45 9.71 6.92
N ALA A 173 36.77 9.77 7.09
CA ALA A 173 37.77 8.70 6.87
C ALA A 173 37.70 7.49 7.85
N GLY A 174 36.53 7.15 8.38
CA GLY A 174 36.32 6.03 9.31
C GLY A 174 35.32 4.96 8.85
N SER A 175 34.87 4.99 7.59
CA SER A 175 33.72 4.20 7.13
C SER A 175 34.07 3.11 6.10
N ALA A 176 35.16 2.36 6.34
CA ALA A 176 35.51 1.21 5.49
C ALA A 176 34.38 0.16 5.38
N LEU A 177 33.58 0.01 6.45
CA LEU A 177 32.41 -0.88 6.44
C LEU A 177 31.29 -0.35 5.53
N VAL A 178 30.99 0.95 5.55
CA VAL A 178 29.93 1.53 4.69
C VAL A 178 30.33 1.46 3.21
N ALA A 179 31.60 1.69 2.90
CA ALA A 179 32.13 1.53 1.55
C ALA A 179 32.00 0.09 1.04
N SER A 180 32.21 -0.91 1.90
CA SER A 180 32.06 -2.32 1.52
C SER A 180 30.60 -2.72 1.21
N TYR A 181 29.62 -2.24 1.98
CA TYR A 181 28.20 -2.50 1.70
C TYR A 181 27.71 -1.82 0.42
N VAL A 182 28.15 -0.58 0.17
CA VAL A 182 27.85 0.13 -1.08
C VAL A 182 28.50 -0.59 -2.28
N ALA A 183 29.73 -1.07 -2.15
CA ALA A 183 30.41 -1.81 -3.20
C ALA A 183 29.73 -3.16 -3.51
N ILE A 184 29.27 -3.90 -2.49
CA ILE A 184 28.53 -5.16 -2.68
C ILE A 184 27.18 -4.90 -3.34
N PHE A 185 26.46 -3.86 -2.91
CA PHE A 185 25.18 -3.47 -3.51
C PHE A 185 25.34 -3.06 -4.98
N LEU A 186 26.37 -2.27 -5.30
CA LEU A 186 26.67 -1.85 -6.68
C LEU A 186 27.16 -3.03 -7.55
N ALA A 187 27.92 -3.96 -6.99
CA ALA A 187 28.33 -5.18 -7.68
C ALA A 187 27.12 -6.07 -8.01
N GLY A 188 26.16 -6.21 -7.09
CA GLY A 188 24.89 -6.91 -7.33
C GLY A 188 24.06 -6.25 -8.44
N LEU A 189 24.02 -4.91 -8.49
CA LEU A 189 23.36 -4.14 -9.55
C LEU A 189 24.00 -4.35 -10.94
N LEU A 190 25.34 -4.40 -11.00
CA LEU A 190 26.07 -4.61 -12.25
C LEU A 190 25.95 -6.05 -12.76
N VAL A 191 26.05 -7.05 -11.88
CA VAL A 191 25.85 -8.46 -12.25
C VAL A 191 24.40 -8.71 -12.70
N GLY A 192 23.42 -8.11 -12.03
CA GLY A 192 22.02 -8.15 -12.46
C GLY A 192 21.75 -7.48 -13.81
N SER A 193 22.53 -6.46 -14.18
CA SER A 193 22.37 -5.75 -15.47
C SER A 193 22.94 -6.51 -16.68
N LEU A 194 23.90 -7.42 -16.46
CA LEU A 194 24.51 -8.27 -17.48
C LEU A 194 23.68 -9.53 -17.77
N GLY A 195 22.86 -9.98 -16.81
CA GLY A 195 21.86 -11.03 -16.97
C GLY A 195 20.53 -10.54 -17.56
N ARG A 196 20.54 -9.76 -18.65
CA ARG A 196 19.31 -9.44 -19.39
C ARG A 196 18.83 -10.66 -20.17
N VAL A 197 18.26 -11.62 -19.44
CA VAL A 197 17.34 -12.60 -20.01
C VAL A 197 16.18 -11.81 -20.60
N ARG A 198 15.96 -12.02 -21.89
CA ARG A 198 14.96 -11.37 -22.73
C ARG A 198 13.57 -11.77 -22.24
N TRP A 199 13.05 -11.08 -21.22
CA TRP A 199 11.66 -11.21 -20.80
C TRP A 199 10.77 -10.73 -21.96
N GLN A 200 10.26 -11.68 -22.74
CA GLN A 200 9.12 -11.43 -23.61
C GLN A 200 7.97 -10.96 -22.73
N ILE A 201 7.56 -9.72 -22.94
CA ILE A 201 6.29 -9.18 -22.43
C ILE A 201 5.19 -9.98 -23.12
N ARG A 202 4.77 -11.09 -22.51
CA ARG A 202 3.49 -11.72 -22.82
C ARG A 202 2.42 -10.80 -22.24
N GLY A 203 1.58 -10.26 -23.12
CA GLY A 203 0.53 -9.31 -22.79
C GLY A 203 -0.40 -9.81 -21.70
N TRP A 204 -1.05 -8.85 -21.03
CA TRP A 204 -1.97 -8.98 -19.90
C TRP A 204 -3.25 -9.79 -20.18
N GLY A 205 -3.32 -10.57 -21.27
CA GLY A 205 -4.54 -11.20 -21.78
C GLY A 205 -4.62 -12.73 -21.71
N GLN A 206 -3.61 -13.43 -21.18
CA GLN A 206 -3.61 -14.91 -21.18
C GLN A 206 -3.09 -15.49 -19.87
N TYR A 207 -3.89 -15.37 -18.81
CA TYR A 207 -3.89 -16.31 -17.68
C TYR A 207 -5.33 -16.55 -17.28
N GLN A 208 -6.03 -17.33 -18.11
CA GLN A 208 -7.29 -17.94 -17.78
C GLN A 208 -7.13 -19.44 -18.04
N ALA A 209 -7.55 -20.24 -17.06
CA ALA A 209 -7.39 -21.69 -16.93
C ALA A 209 -6.01 -22.16 -16.44
N ASP A 210 -5.95 -22.44 -15.13
CA ASP A 210 -5.41 -23.66 -14.53
C ASP A 210 -4.75 -23.36 -13.17
N THR A 211 -5.57 -23.40 -12.13
CA THR A 211 -5.28 -23.80 -10.73
C THR A 211 -6.40 -23.27 -9.82
N LEU A 212 -7.59 -23.84 -9.96
CA LEU A 212 -8.58 -23.84 -8.89
C LEU A 212 -8.90 -25.29 -8.54
N GLY A 213 -8.06 -25.84 -7.67
CA GLY A 213 -8.44 -26.95 -6.81
C GLY A 213 -9.45 -26.46 -5.77
N VAL A 214 -10.72 -26.66 -6.10
CA VAL A 214 -11.82 -27.03 -5.20
C VAL A 214 -12.11 -26.07 -4.03
N GLY A 215 -12.91 -25.04 -4.33
CA GLY A 215 -13.74 -24.31 -3.38
C GLY A 215 -15.11 -24.06 -4.01
N ARG A 216 -15.99 -25.05 -3.90
CA ARG A 216 -17.33 -25.15 -4.48
C ARG A 216 -18.22 -23.95 -4.09
N TRP A 217 -18.47 -23.02 -5.02
CA TRP A 217 -19.58 -22.09 -4.95
C TRP A 217 -20.66 -22.51 -5.93
N LEU A 218 -21.75 -23.07 -5.39
CA LEU A 218 -22.96 -23.40 -6.13
C LEU A 218 -23.58 -22.13 -6.71
N LEU A 219 -23.77 -22.13 -8.03
CA LEU A 219 -24.72 -21.29 -8.73
C LEU A 219 -26.14 -21.62 -8.27
N CYS A 220 -26.81 -20.69 -7.58
CA CYS A 220 -28.27 -20.63 -7.60
C CYS A 220 -28.69 -19.95 -8.90
N ARG A 221 -29.02 -20.76 -9.91
CA ARG A 221 -29.78 -20.38 -11.09
C ARG A 221 -31.21 -20.90 -10.88
N GLY A 222 -32.07 -20.09 -10.28
CA GLY A 222 -33.53 -20.14 -10.49
C GLY A 222 -33.89 -18.85 -11.23
N GLY A 223 -34.45 -18.87 -12.44
CA GLY A 223 -35.69 -19.55 -12.74
C GLY A 223 -36.84 -18.60 -12.38
N ALA A 224 -36.93 -17.47 -13.08
CA ALA A 224 -38.05 -16.54 -13.00
C ALA A 224 -38.56 -16.35 -14.43
N ASP A 225 -39.44 -17.27 -14.82
CA ASP A 225 -40.23 -17.18 -16.03
C ASP A 225 -41.36 -16.16 -15.86
N ASP A 226 -41.69 -15.57 -17.00
CA ASP A 226 -42.68 -14.55 -17.30
C ASP A 226 -44.05 -14.72 -16.62
N ALA A 227 -44.55 -13.63 -16.00
CA ALA A 227 -45.98 -13.39 -15.82
C ALA A 227 -46.28 -11.89 -15.59
N TYR A 228 -46.25 -11.09 -16.67
CA TYR A 228 -46.88 -9.77 -16.70
C TYR A 228 -48.28 -9.93 -17.33
N THR A 229 -49.26 -10.36 -16.51
CA THR A 229 -50.67 -10.33 -16.89
C THR A 229 -51.28 -8.96 -16.54
N ARG A 230 -51.80 -8.29 -17.57
CA ARG A 230 -52.60 -7.06 -17.49
C ARG A 230 -53.85 -7.30 -16.64
N ALA A 231 -54.14 -6.40 -15.71
CA ALA A 231 -55.46 -6.25 -15.13
C ALA A 231 -56.40 -5.54 -16.13
N PRO A 232 -57.67 -5.95 -16.28
CA PRO A 232 -58.66 -5.19 -17.03
C PRO A 232 -59.27 -4.08 -16.17
N LEU A 233 -59.56 -2.97 -16.85
CA LEU A 233 -60.39 -1.87 -16.37
C LEU A 233 -61.81 -2.35 -16.07
N ALA A 234 -62.34 -1.94 -14.93
CA ALA A 234 -63.76 -1.76 -14.64
C ALA A 234 -63.91 -0.51 -13.77
#